data_AF-A0A352XX53-F1
#
_entry.id   AF-A0A352XX53-F1
#
_cell.length_a   1.000
_cell.length_b   1.000
_cell.length_c   1.000
_cell.angle_alpha   90.00
_cell.angle_beta   90.00
_cell.angle_gamma   90.00
#
_symmetry.space_group_name_H-M   'P 1'
#
loop_
_entity.id
_entity.type
_entity.pdbx_description
1 polymer ?
#
loop_
_entity_poly.entity_id
_entity_poly.type
_entity_poly.pdbx_seq_one_letter_code
_entity_poly.pdbx_strand_id
1 'polypeptide(L)' 'DDTKNGSDVIQVEGKAELLEGNNEVSATLPAFVEKYGAMIKNMGSKPEDMAADYSQAIRITPTKFVGL' A
#
# COMPACT_ATOMS: atom_id res chain seq x y z
N ASP A 1 1.36 -1.59 25.39
CA ASP A 1 1.54 -1.87 23.95
C ASP A 1 0.79 -0.78 23.19
N ASP A 2 1.47 -0.09 22.28
CA ASP A 2 0.99 1.16 21.70
C ASP A 2 0.26 0.89 20.36
N THR A 3 -0.68 -0.06 20.36
CA THR A 3 -1.34 -0.60 19.14
C THR A 3 -2.57 0.19 18.68
N LYS A 4 -2.64 1.50 18.94
CA LYS A 4 -3.85 2.32 18.72
C LYS A 4 -4.15 2.74 17.26
N ASN A 5 -3.60 2.04 16.24
CA ASN A 5 -3.72 2.45 14.84
C ASN A 5 -4.52 1.49 13.93
N GLY A 6 -5.09 0.41 14.49
CA GLY A 6 -5.96 -0.51 13.75
C GLY A 6 -6.77 -1.36 14.72
N SER A 7 -8.00 -0.94 15.00
CA SER A 7 -8.86 -1.60 15.99
C SER A 7 -9.61 -2.79 15.40
N ASP A 8 -10.15 -2.63 14.19
CA ASP A 8 -11.00 -3.63 13.57
C ASP A 8 -10.31 -4.22 12.35
N VAL A 9 -10.18 -5.55 12.33
CA VAL A 9 -9.64 -6.27 11.18
C VAL A 9 -10.78 -6.52 10.19
N ILE A 10 -10.57 -6.09 8.95
CA ILE A 10 -11.41 -6.48 7.81
C ILE A 10 -10.60 -7.35 6.86
N GLN A 11 -11.23 -8.40 6.34
CA GLN A 11 -10.69 -9.21 5.26
C GLN A 11 -11.38 -8.83 3.95
N VAL A 12 -10.59 -8.56 2.93
CA VAL A 12 -11.04 -8.28 1.57
C VAL A 12 -10.58 -9.41 0.67
N GLU A 13 -11.52 -10.10 0.04
CA GLU A 13 -11.25 -11.13 -0.97
C GLU A 13 -11.61 -10.58 -2.35
N GLY A 14 -10.87 -10.94 -3.39
CA GLY A 14 -11.13 -10.46 -4.74
C GLY A 14 -10.24 -11.10 -5.81
N LYS A 15 -10.52 -10.76 -7.08
CA LYS A 15 -9.69 -11.18 -8.21
C LYS A 15 -8.44 -10.30 -8.26
N ALA A 16 -7.26 -10.93 -8.30
CA ALA A 16 -5.99 -10.25 -8.50
C ALA A 16 -5.60 -10.22 -9.98
N GLU A 17 -5.15 -9.06 -10.46
CA GLU A 17 -4.67 -8.86 -11.83
C GLU A 17 -3.37 -8.06 -11.81
N LEU A 18 -2.40 -8.45 -12.64
CA LEU A 18 -1.20 -7.65 -12.86
C LEU A 18 -1.57 -6.41 -13.68
N LEU A 19 -0.99 -5.26 -13.32
CA LEU A 19 -1.14 -4.05 -14.12
C LEU A 19 0.02 -3.94 -15.11
N GLU A 20 -0.26 -4.27 -16.36
CA GLU A 20 0.71 -4.17 -17.46
C GLU A 20 1.14 -2.71 -17.70
N GLY A 21 2.44 -2.48 -17.87
CA GLY A 21 3.00 -1.18 -18.28
C GLY A 21 2.98 -0.07 -17.22
N ASN A 22 2.82 -0.41 -15.94
CA ASN A 22 2.38 0.55 -14.94
C ASN A 22 3.51 1.34 -14.26
N ASN A 23 4.05 2.33 -14.96
CA ASN A 23 4.96 3.34 -14.41
C ASN A 23 4.25 4.35 -13.46
N GLU A 24 2.91 4.31 -13.39
CA GLU A 24 2.11 5.35 -12.71
C GLU A 24 1.82 5.04 -11.25
N VAL A 25 1.92 3.78 -10.81
CA VAL A 25 1.70 3.40 -9.41
C VAL A 25 3.04 3.22 -8.72
N SER A 26 3.41 4.18 -7.88
CA SER A 26 4.70 4.22 -7.17
C SER A 26 4.53 4.78 -5.77
N ALA A 27 5.41 4.38 -4.84
CA ALA A 27 5.51 4.99 -3.52
C ALA A 27 5.92 6.49 -3.60
N THR A 28 6.38 6.98 -4.75
CA THR A 28 6.70 8.39 -5.01
C THR A 28 5.50 9.23 -5.44
N LEU A 29 4.30 8.65 -5.59
CA LEU A 29 3.09 9.42 -5.93
C LEU A 29 2.80 10.49 -4.85
N PRO A 30 2.46 11.73 -5.23
CA PRO A 30 2.26 12.82 -4.28
C PRO A 30 1.29 12.48 -3.14
N ALA A 31 0.14 11.88 -3.45
CA ALA A 31 -0.85 11.51 -2.45
C ALA A 31 -0.37 10.40 -1.49
N PHE A 32 0.51 9.51 -1.95
CA PHE A 32 1.10 8.46 -1.11
C PHE A 32 2.16 9.06 -0.18
N VAL A 33 3.02 9.94 -0.71
CA VAL A 33 4.05 10.64 0.07
C VAL A 33 3.42 11.58 1.09
N GLU A 34 2.36 12.31 0.75
CA GLU A 34 1.62 13.17 1.68
C GLU A 34 1.08 12.36 2.87
N LYS A 35 0.53 11.17 2.61
CA LYS A 35 -0.07 10.33 3.64
C LYS A 35 0.97 9.59 4.49
N TYR A 36 2.02 9.06 3.89
CA TYR A 36 2.93 8.09 4.53
C TYR A 36 4.37 8.58 4.69
N GLY A 37 4.76 9.72 4.09
CA GLY A 37 6.15 10.16 4.04
C GLY A 37 6.82 10.31 5.41
N ALA A 38 6.09 10.82 6.41
CA ALA A 38 6.61 10.92 7.78
C ALA A 38 6.89 9.54 8.41
N MET A 39 5.99 8.56 8.17
CA MET A 39 6.16 7.19 8.65
C MET A 39 7.35 6.51 7.97
N ILE A 40 7.46 6.64 6.64
CA ILE A 40 8.56 6.08 5.84
C ILE A 40 9.90 6.63 6.34
N LYS A 41 9.97 7.94 6.60
CA LYS A 41 11.15 8.59 7.17
C LYS A 41 11.49 8.06 8.57
N ASN A 42 10.50 7.86 9.44
CA ASN A 42 10.71 7.31 10.78
C ASN A 42 11.22 5.86 10.76
N MET A 43 10.89 5.10 9.71
CA MET A 43 11.44 3.77 9.46
C MET A 43 12.88 3.79 8.90
N GLY A 44 13.47 4.97 8.69
CA GLY A 44 14.80 5.14 8.13
C GLY A 44 14.87 4.95 6.61
N SER A 45 13.73 4.96 5.92
CA SER A 45 13.63 4.77 4.47
C SER A 45 13.25 6.08 3.76
N LYS A 46 13.34 6.10 2.43
CA LYS A 46 12.72 7.11 1.58
C LYS A 46 11.67 6.50 0.65
N PRO A 47 10.71 7.30 0.14
CA PRO A 47 9.72 6.80 -0.82
C PRO A 47 10.36 6.22 -2.09
N GLU A 48 11.48 6.79 -2.56
CA GLU A 48 12.21 6.30 -3.74
C GLU A 48 12.81 4.91 -3.51
N ASP A 49 13.36 4.67 -2.31
CA ASP A 49 13.92 3.38 -1.93
C ASP A 49 12.81 2.31 -1.90
N MET A 50 11.66 2.63 -1.30
CA MET A 50 10.50 1.73 -1.32
C MET A 50 9.97 1.47 -2.73
N ALA A 51 9.94 2.49 -3.59
CA ALA A 51 9.49 2.32 -4.97
C ALA A 51 10.41 1.39 -5.75
N ALA A 52 11.73 1.42 -5.48
CA ALA A 52 12.71 0.54 -6.12
C ALA A 52 12.57 -0.93 -5.70
N ASP A 53 12.09 -1.19 -4.47
CA ASP A 53 11.86 -2.54 -3.97
C ASP A 53 10.61 -3.21 -4.58
N TYR A 54 9.68 -2.42 -5.13
CA TYR A 54 8.46 -2.94 -5.75
C TYR A 54 8.64 -3.24 -7.24
N SER A 55 8.41 -4.51 -7.61
CA SER A 55 8.64 -4.96 -8.98
C SER A 55 7.41 -4.98 -9.88
N GLN A 56 6.21 -5.11 -9.31
CA GLN A 56 4.98 -5.29 -10.08
C GLN A 56 3.77 -4.78 -9.31
N ALA A 57 2.97 -3.93 -9.95
CA ALA A 57 1.72 -3.47 -9.39
C ALA A 57 0.63 -4.51 -9.64
N ILE A 58 -0.20 -4.75 -8.62
CA ILE A 58 -1.38 -5.60 -8.74
C ILE A 58 -2.63 -4.77 -8.42
N ARG A 59 -3.72 -5.07 -9.12
CA ARG A 59 -5.06 -4.58 -8.79
C ARG A 59 -5.87 -5.75 -8.23
N ILE A 60 -6.46 -5.54 -7.06
CA ILE A 60 -7.47 -6.44 -6.50
C ILE A 60 -8.84 -5.83 -6.77
N THR A 61 -9.70 -6.55 -7.49
CA THR A 61 -11.13 -6.22 -7.63
C THR A 61 -11.91 -7.00 -6.57
N PRO A 62 -12.41 -6.34 -5.50
CA PRO A 62 -13.06 -7.03 -4.39
C PRO A 62 -14.32 -7.76 -4.82
N THR A 63 -14.53 -8.96 -4.29
CA THR A 63 -15.75 -9.77 -4.46
C THR A 63 -16.43 -10.08 -3.13
N LYS A 64 -15.74 -9.90 -2.00
CA LYS A 64 -16.29 -10.17 -0.66
C LYS A 64 -15.54 -9.39 0.41
N PHE A 65 -16.28 -8.97 1.43
CA PHE A 65 -15.78 -8.30 2.63
C PHE A 65 -16.22 -9.10 3.85
N VAL A 66 -15.31 -9.37 4.79
CA VAL A 66 -15.59 -10.04 6.06
C VAL A 66 -15.09 -9.14 7.19
N GLY A 67 -15.98 -8.79 8.12
CA GLY A 67 -15.63 -8.16 9.40
C GLY A 67 -15.70 -9.19 10.53
N LEU A 68 -14.80 -9.08 11.51
CA LEU A 68 -14.86 -9.84 12.76
C LEU A 68 -15.90 -9.26 13.72
#